data_AF-A0A8J3UEX1-F1
#
_entry.id   AF-A0A8J3UEX1-F1
#
_cell.length_a   1.000
_cell.length_b   1.000
_cell.length_c   1.000
_cell.angle_alpha   90.00
_cell.angle_beta   90.00
_cell.angle_gamma   90.00
#
_symmetry.space_group_name_H-M   'P 1'
#
loop_
_entity.id
_entity.type
_entity.pdbx_description
1 polymer ?
#
loop_
_entity_poly.entity_id
_entity_poly.type
_entity_poly.pdbx_seq_one_letter_code
_entity_poly.pdbx_strand_id
1 'polypeptide(L)'
;MTFEVEGEHGASRAGVIVQSVGLDMKEKASVPLPYRRTVQVSGHISALSLWALRDPNAADSLTCRIKVDGRAAREATSDGPLGMCRIEIDLQAG
;
A
#
# COMPACT_ATOMS: atom_id res chain seq x y z
N MET A 1 -11.38 -5.31 -3.40
CA MET A 1 -10.52 -4.14 -3.08
C MET A 1 -9.13 -4.35 -3.63
N THR A 2 -8.38 -3.28 -3.90
CA THR A 2 -7.04 -3.37 -4.51
C THR A 2 -6.05 -2.53 -3.72
N PHE A 3 -4.92 -3.13 -3.34
CA PHE A 3 -3.74 -2.43 -2.84
C PHE A 3 -2.79 -2.16 -4.01
N GLU A 4 -2.30 -0.93 -4.11
CA GLU A 4 -1.35 -0.50 -5.12
C GLU A 4 -0.19 0.25 -4.47
N VAL A 5 1.03 -0.06 -4.90
CA VAL A 5 2.21 0.75 -4.59
C VAL A 5 2.92 1.03 -5.90
N GLU A 6 3.07 2.32 -6.20
CA GLU A 6 3.75 2.82 -7.39
C GLU A 6 5.07 3.45 -6.93
N GLY A 7 6.13 3.15 -7.68
CA GLY A 7 7.40 3.84 -7.56
C GLY A 7 7.46 4.98 -8.56
N GLU A 8 7.90 6.15 -8.13
CA GLU A 8 8.13 7.29 -9.02
C GLU A 8 9.63 7.54 -9.23
N HIS A 9 9.97 8.38 -10.20
CA HIS A 9 11.36 8.79 -10.48
C HIS A 9 12.35 7.62 -10.72
N GLY A 10 11.88 6.52 -11.32
CA GLY A 10 12.72 5.34 -11.62
C GLY A 10 12.77 4.31 -10.48
N ALA A 11 11.97 4.50 -9.43
CA ALA A 11 11.83 3.53 -8.37
C ALA A 11 11.30 2.19 -8.89
N SER A 12 12.11 1.15 -8.79
CA SER A 12 11.81 -0.19 -9.35
C SER A 12 11.52 -1.23 -8.28
N ARG A 13 11.76 -0.93 -7.01
CA ARG A 13 11.56 -1.85 -5.89
C ARG A 13 11.22 -1.12 -4.58
N ALA A 14 10.30 -1.69 -3.81
CA ALA A 14 10.06 -1.32 -2.42
C ALA A 14 10.84 -2.26 -1.48
N GLY A 15 11.40 -1.70 -0.40
CA GLY A 15 12.13 -2.46 0.60
C GLY A 15 11.21 -3.41 1.37
N VAL A 16 10.04 -2.91 1.77
CA VAL A 16 8.98 -3.72 2.36
C VAL A 16 7.61 -3.20 1.93
N ILE A 17 6.64 -4.10 1.80
CA ILE A 17 5.22 -3.78 1.71
C ILE A 17 4.49 -4.60 2.78
N VAL A 18 3.77 -3.91 3.67
CA VAL A 18 2.84 -4.54 4.62
C VAL A 18 1.43 -4.09 4.28
N GLN A 19 0.51 -5.04 4.29
CA GLN A 19 -0.91 -4.79 4.10
C GLN A 19 -1.72 -5.50 5.16
N SER A 20 -2.81 -4.90 5.61
CA SER A 20 -3.78 -5.54 6.49
C SER A 20 -5.21 -5.44 5.95
N VAL A 21 -5.97 -6.51 6.18
CA VAL A 21 -7.42 -6.57 5.99
C VAL A 21 -8.03 -7.06 7.31
N GLY A 22 -8.60 -6.15 8.08
CA GLY A 22 -8.95 -6.43 9.47
C GLY A 22 -7.70 -6.86 10.25
N LEU A 23 -7.73 -8.08 10.81
CA LEU A 23 -6.62 -8.66 11.57
C LEU A 23 -5.65 -9.49 10.70
N ASP A 24 -5.96 -9.78 9.43
CA ASP A 24 -5.06 -10.51 8.53
C ASP A 24 -3.99 -9.55 7.98
N MET A 25 -2.77 -9.67 8.52
CA MET A 25 -1.61 -8.89 8.12
C MET A 25 -0.67 -9.74 7.25
N LYS A 26 -0.18 -9.16 6.15
CA LYS A 26 0.79 -9.79 5.25
C LYS A 26 1.93 -8.83 4.94
N GLU A 27 3.15 -9.33 5.08
CA GLU A 27 4.39 -8.61 4.80
C GLU A 27 5.12 -9.27 3.63
N LYS A 28 5.77 -8.43 2.80
CA LYS A 28 6.67 -8.86 1.74
C LYS A 28 7.88 -7.93 1.68
N ALA A 29 9.08 -8.49 1.65
CA ALA A 29 10.31 -7.75 1.46
C ALA A 29 10.74 -7.72 -0.01
N SER A 30 11.51 -6.69 -0.40
CA SER A 30 12.13 -6.55 -1.73
C SER A 30 11.15 -6.70 -2.89
N VAL A 31 10.04 -5.97 -2.84
CA VAL A 31 8.92 -6.13 -3.77
C VAL A 31 9.14 -5.29 -5.04
N PRO A 32 9.16 -5.90 -6.24
CA PRO A 32 9.22 -5.14 -7.49
C PRO A 32 8.03 -4.18 -7.63
N LEU A 33 8.28 -3.01 -8.21
CA LEU A 33 7.26 -1.99 -8.51
C LEU A 33 6.96 -1.94 -10.01
N PRO A 34 5.72 -1.62 -10.43
CA PRO A 34 4.56 -1.35 -9.57
C PRO A 34 4.00 -2.63 -8.93
N TYR A 35 3.60 -2.52 -7.66
CA TYR A 35 2.93 -3.60 -6.94
C TYR A 35 1.42 -3.41 -7.01
N ARG A 36 0.70 -4.50 -7.32
CA ARG A 36 -0.76 -4.54 -7.29
C ARG A 36 -1.25 -5.85 -6.70
N ARG A 37 -2.18 -5.76 -5.74
CA ARG A 37 -2.86 -6.94 -5.19
C ARG A 37 -4.33 -6.69 -4.97
N THR A 38 -5.14 -7.49 -5.65
CA THR A 38 -6.58 -7.55 -5.42
C THR A 38 -6.88 -8.55 -4.31
N VAL A 39 -7.70 -8.13 -3.34
CA VAL A 39 -8.27 -8.99 -2.32
C VAL A 39 -9.79 -8.98 -2.43
N GLN A 40 -10.37 -10.17 -2.42
CA GLN A 40 -11.79 -10.34 -2.14
C GLN A 40 -11.94 -10.42 -0.63
N VAL A 41 -12.92 -9.71 -0.10
CA VAL A 41 -13.20 -9.79 1.32
C VAL A 41 -14.68 -10.04 1.49
N SER A 42 -14.98 -11.08 2.27
CA SER A 42 -16.32 -11.50 2.61
C SER A 42 -16.64 -11.04 4.03
N GLY A 43 -17.81 -10.43 4.22
CA GLY A 43 -18.25 -9.94 5.53
C GLY A 43 -17.78 -8.52 5.86
N HIS A 44 -18.03 -8.10 7.10
CA HIS A 44 -17.65 -6.78 7.59
C HIS A 44 -16.15 -6.73 7.93
N ILE A 45 -15.48 -5.68 7.48
CA ILE A 45 -14.08 -5.41 7.77
C ILE A 45 -14.05 -4.10 8.54
N SER A 46 -13.33 -4.06 9.65
CA SER A 46 -13.20 -2.83 10.45
C SER A 46 -12.20 -1.85 9.84
N ALA A 47 -11.08 -2.35 9.29
CA ALA A 47 -10.01 -1.51 8.78
C ALA A 47 -9.22 -2.15 7.63
N LEU A 48 -8.66 -1.31 6.78
CA LEU A 48 -7.67 -1.66 5.77
C LEU A 48 -6.43 -0.80 5.98
N SER A 49 -5.24 -1.39 5.90
CA SER A 49 -4.01 -0.61 5.88
C SER A 49 -3.08 -1.07 4.76
N LEU A 50 -2.33 -0.12 4.22
CA LEU A 50 -1.23 -0.35 3.32
C LEU A 50 -0.06 0.52 3.74
N TRP A 51 1.09 -0.11 3.82
CA TRP A 51 2.35 0.51 4.16
C TRP A 51 3.42 0.02 3.20
N ALA A 52 4.24 0.93 2.70
CA ALA A 52 5.43 0.58 1.95
C ALA A 52 6.62 1.42 2.42
N LEU A 53 7.76 0.75 2.59
CA LEU A 53 9.05 1.40 2.80
C LEU A 53 9.85 1.37 1.52
N ARG A 54 10.54 2.47 1.25
CA ARG A 54 11.51 2.56 0.16
C ARG A 54 12.59 1.52 0.33
N ASP A 55 13.09 1.02 -0.79
CA ASP A 55 14.40 0.41 -0.82
C ASP A 55 15.44 1.54 -0.86
N PRO A 56 16.37 1.63 0.11
CA PRO A 56 17.39 2.66 0.12
C PRO A 56 18.28 2.67 -1.14
N ASN A 57 18.29 1.59 -1.91
CA ASN A 57 19.08 1.46 -3.13
C ASN A 57 18.25 1.57 -4.43
N ALA A 58 16.93 1.68 -4.35
CA ALA A 58 16.08 1.50 -5.53
C ALA A 58 14.79 2.33 -5.59
N ALA A 59 14.51 3.22 -4.62
CA ALA A 59 13.32 4.08 -4.69
C ALA A 59 13.55 5.49 -4.13
N ASP A 60 13.25 6.51 -4.95
CA ASP A 60 13.37 7.93 -4.60
C ASP A 60 12.07 8.49 -3.99
N SER A 61 10.90 8.00 -4.42
CA SER A 61 9.59 8.24 -3.76
C SER A 61 8.63 7.08 -4.02
N LEU A 62 7.63 6.93 -3.14
CA LEU A 62 6.60 5.90 -3.22
C LEU A 62 5.21 6.51 -3.09
N THR A 63 4.28 6.04 -3.92
CA THR A 63 2.85 6.35 -3.82
C THR A 63 2.09 5.08 -3.45
N CYS A 64 1.42 5.10 -2.30
CA CYS A 64 0.55 4.03 -1.84
C CYS A 64 -0.91 4.39 -2.16
N ARG A 65 -1.69 3.43 -2.66
CA ARG A 65 -3.13 3.61 -2.95
C ARG A 65 -3.95 2.39 -2.56
N ILE A 66 -5.11 2.62 -1.94
CA ILE A 66 -6.15 1.60 -1.72
C ILE A 66 -7.34 1.97 -2.59
N LYS A 67 -7.79 1.03 -3.42
CA LYS A 67 -9.00 1.14 -4.23
C LYS A 67 -10.14 0.27 -3.69
N VAL A 68 -11.32 0.85 -3.52
CA VAL A 68 -12.58 0.16 -3.23
C VAL A 68 -13.48 0.35 -4.45
N ASP A 69 -14.06 -0.75 -4.96
CA ASP A 69 -14.90 -0.75 -6.17
C ASP A 69 -14.27 -0.05 -7.40
N GLY A 70 -12.95 -0.22 -7.55
CA GLY A 70 -12.17 0.34 -8.65
C GLY A 70 -11.80 1.82 -8.50
N ARG A 71 -12.30 2.52 -7.47
CA ARG A 71 -11.99 3.94 -7.19
C ARG A 71 -10.97 4.07 -6.08
N ALA A 72 -10.06 5.03 -6.19
CA ALA A 72 -9.10 5.35 -5.12
C ALA A 72 -9.87 5.84 -3.89
N ALA A 73 -9.88 5.04 -2.83
CA ALA A 73 -10.51 5.40 -1.56
C ALA A 73 -9.55 6.22 -0.70
N ARG A 74 -8.25 5.86 -0.72
CA ARG A 74 -7.15 6.65 -0.17
C ARG A 74 -5.89 6.49 -0.99
N GLU A 75 -5.09 7.55 -0.99
CA GLU A 75 -3.79 7.65 -1.63
C GLU A 75 -2.88 8.48 -0.72
N ALA A 76 -1.61 8.11 -0.63
CA ALA A 76 -0.58 8.94 -0.02
C ALA A 76 0.76 8.72 -0.73
N THR A 77 1.43 9.81 -1.04
CA THR A 77 2.78 9.83 -1.56
C THR A 77 3.73 10.20 -0.43
N SER A 78 4.88 9.55 -0.40
CA SER A 78 5.96 9.90 0.52
C SER A 78 7.20 10.27 -0.25
N ASP A 79 7.62 11.50 0.02
CA ASP A 79 8.86 12.10 -0.45
C ASP A 79 9.75 12.31 0.77
N GLY A 80 10.97 11.76 0.78
CA GLY A 80 11.93 12.03 1.85
C GLY A 80 12.86 10.87 2.25
N PRO A 81 13.80 11.14 3.19
CA PRO A 81 14.90 10.23 3.54
C PRO A 81 14.44 8.91 4.19
N LEU A 82 13.22 8.85 4.71
CA LEU A 82 12.60 7.62 5.22
C LEU A 82 11.75 6.89 4.16
N GLY A 83 11.29 7.61 3.13
CA GLY A 83 10.49 7.13 1.98
C GLY A 83 9.42 6.11 2.35
N MET A 84 8.43 6.53 3.13
CA MET A 84 7.44 5.66 3.72
C MET A 84 6.03 6.15 3.41
N CYS A 85 5.31 5.46 2.53
CA CYS A 85 3.89 5.74 2.33
C CYS A 85 3.06 4.84 3.25
N ARG A 86 2.11 5.44 3.99
CA ARG A 86 1.15 4.73 4.84
C ARG A 86 -0.24 5.29 4.60
N ILE A 87 -1.19 4.40 4.35
CA ILE A 87 -2.61 4.73 4.27
C ILE A 87 -3.41 3.72 5.08
N GLU A 88 -4.46 4.22 5.72
CA GLU A 88 -5.39 3.44 6.52
C GLU A 88 -6.81 3.92 6.23
N ILE A 89 -7.75 2.98 6.17
CA ILE A 89 -9.17 3.24 5.94
C ILE A 89 -9.94 2.49 7.01
N ASP A 90 -10.63 3.23 7.86
CA ASP A 90 -11.69 2.67 8.70
C ASP A 90 -12.96 2.52 7.86
N LEU A 91 -13.47 1.29 7.80
CA LEU A 91 -14.72 0.98 7.16
C LEU A 91 -15.78 0.86 8.26
N GLN A 92 -16.27 2.00 8.75
CA GLN A 92 -17.39 1.96 9.70
C GLN A 92 -18.63 1.37 9.02
N ALA A 93 -19.29 0.44 9.70
CA ALA A 93 -20.59 -0.08 9.31
C ALA A 93 -21.59 1.09 9.34
N GLY A 94 -22.09 1.48 8.17
CA GLY A 94 -23.29 2.30 8.06
C GLY A 94 -24.52 1.55 8.52
#